data_AF-A0A7S6VUW7-F1
#
_entry.id   AF-A0A7S6VUW7-F1
#
_cell.length_a   1.000
_cell.length_b   1.000
_cell.length_c   1.000
_cell.angle_alpha   90.00
_cell.angle_beta   90.00
_cell.angle_gamma   90.00
#
_symmetry.space_group_name_H-M   'P 1'
#
loop_
_entity.id
_entity.type
_entity.pdbx_description
1 polymer ?
#
loop_
_entity_poly.entity_id
_entity_poly.type
_entity_poly.pdbx_seq_one_letter_code
_entity_poly.pdbx_strand_id
1 'polypeptide(L)'
;MGHDEQYLQRHLQEIFRVHGLSHNHEIRNGHAAWQQLIQDKYQQEPCQLLALCMVYVESLQSALPISETKIHYVEHAQNIANFYRDHVEQRTRILTVLNELLLLGEAYFAQPRLFKDYVAKGMFELKEILERTQALWDLQQLYHNGDFKFSAGLLPLLDRYIALLDPYQALNYDEREPLIQDLQLEIVQQYPEDILNLFLFALKEEEYFHYWVSKKLFFILMEQKNKRLNRPEILEKLVQEFDLIIKKMIYAKPFILHLAFSIEKIAKAQQLNHAIVDAMVQIQFTKHSTQSIAMRRLEQIQHKVSDLATAFTQQNTLSSAQYADIEYQLPLSAVTPSRTFYSAMPLVWVDILQQEFTAFDRPKKADWQIFWQHVDNVSAKKPSQKWLKKAEEILQSSIQEAYVQRVSGWMTLIEQNSPRNMRVFDSKNENTLKGVLWFLLLLPVQQEVIALLSRVVQIGYRKIAGIGANSTNLANAAIYVLLQQGESGRQALHDLYEHLSYDIAKNAIQKALDSVGEHTD
;
A
#
# COMPACT_ATOMS: atom_id res chain seq x y z
N MET A 1 -41.50 25.06 5.36
CA MET A 1 -41.21 23.80 6.06
C MET A 1 -42.53 23.21 6.48
N GLY A 2 -42.80 21.98 6.04
CA GLY A 2 -44.05 21.28 6.40
C GLY A 2 -44.09 20.93 7.89
N HIS A 3 -45.27 20.77 8.45
CA HIS A 3 -45.47 20.40 9.86
C HIS A 3 -44.71 19.11 10.25
N ASP A 4 -44.50 18.21 9.28
CA ASP A 4 -43.77 16.95 9.45
C ASP A 4 -42.24 17.13 9.50
N GLU A 5 -41.69 18.13 8.78
CA GLU A 5 -40.26 18.47 8.82
C GLU A 5 -39.87 19.06 10.18
N GLN A 6 -40.72 19.95 10.73
CA GLN A 6 -40.51 20.53 12.05
C GLN A 6 -40.66 19.49 13.17
N TYR A 7 -41.55 18.51 13.01
CA TYR A 7 -41.71 17.40 13.95
C TYR A 7 -40.50 16.46 13.93
N LEU A 8 -40.03 16.06 12.75
CA LEU A 8 -38.84 15.21 12.61
C LEU A 8 -37.58 15.90 13.17
N GLN A 9 -37.42 17.20 12.92
CA GLN A 9 -36.28 17.97 13.42
C GLN A 9 -36.28 18.10 14.95
N ARG A 10 -37.44 18.32 15.58
CA ARG A 10 -37.58 18.28 17.04
C ARG A 10 -37.32 16.90 17.61
N HIS A 11 -37.84 15.86 16.98
CA HIS A 11 -37.66 14.49 17.46
C HIS A 11 -36.20 14.03 17.36
N LEU A 12 -35.49 14.39 16.29
CA LEU A 12 -34.04 14.16 16.17
C LEU A 12 -33.27 14.94 17.24
N GLN A 13 -33.60 16.21 17.49
CA GLN A 13 -32.97 16.99 18.57
C GLN A 13 -33.21 16.39 19.95
N GLU A 14 -34.41 15.86 20.23
CA GLU A 14 -34.70 15.15 21.47
C GLU A 14 -33.94 13.82 21.57
N ILE A 15 -33.85 13.04 20.49
CA ILE A 15 -33.06 11.80 20.45
C ILE A 15 -31.58 12.10 20.69
N PHE A 16 -31.01 13.13 20.05
CA PHE A 16 -29.63 13.57 20.27
C PHE A 16 -29.41 14.08 21.69
N ARG A 17 -30.37 14.80 22.27
CA ARG A 17 -30.32 15.29 23.65
C ARG A 17 -30.40 14.14 24.65
N VAL A 18 -31.31 13.17 24.47
CA VAL A 18 -31.46 12.01 25.36
C VAL A 18 -30.26 11.07 25.24
N HIS A 19 -29.76 10.81 24.02
CA HIS A 19 -28.52 10.06 23.82
C HIS A 19 -27.32 10.78 24.43
N GLY A 20 -27.21 12.11 24.26
CA GLY A 20 -26.16 12.91 24.89
C GLY A 20 -26.22 12.90 26.42
N LEU A 21 -27.42 12.93 27.02
CA LEU A 21 -27.60 12.86 28.48
C LEU A 21 -27.29 11.46 29.03
N SER A 22 -27.74 10.40 28.36
CA SER A 22 -27.41 9.01 28.73
C SER A 22 -25.90 8.75 28.65
N HIS A 23 -25.26 9.25 27.59
CA HIS A 23 -23.82 9.14 27.37
C HIS A 23 -23.02 9.90 28.44
N ASN A 24 -23.46 11.11 28.81
CA ASN A 24 -22.85 11.88 29.89
C ASN A 24 -23.01 11.20 31.26
N HIS A 25 -24.11 10.48 31.51
CA HIS A 25 -24.31 9.74 32.75
C HIS A 25 -23.42 8.50 32.82
N GLU A 26 -23.30 7.73 31.73
CA GLU A 26 -22.36 6.61 31.61
C GLU A 26 -20.92 7.06 31.86
N ILE A 27 -20.51 8.18 31.25
CA ILE A 27 -19.17 8.74 31.45
C ILE A 27 -18.94 9.16 32.91
N ARG A 28 -19.89 9.84 33.55
CA ARG A 28 -19.77 10.27 34.96
C ARG A 28 -19.69 9.08 35.92
N ASN A 29 -20.51 8.05 35.70
CA ASN A 29 -20.50 6.84 36.52
C ASN A 29 -19.20 6.04 36.33
N GLY A 30 -18.71 5.93 35.10
CA GLY A 30 -17.42 5.31 34.81
C GLY A 30 -16.25 6.06 35.44
N HIS A 31 -16.27 7.39 35.44
CA HIS A 31 -15.26 8.22 36.08
C HIS A 31 -15.24 8.06 37.61
N ALA A 32 -16.40 8.08 38.27
CA ALA A 32 -16.49 7.89 39.73
C ALA A 32 -15.99 6.49 40.16
N ALA A 33 -16.36 5.44 39.41
CA ALA A 33 -15.86 4.09 39.67
C ALA A 33 -14.35 3.98 39.46
N TRP A 34 -13.82 4.64 38.42
CA TRP A 34 -12.38 4.70 38.18
C TRP A 34 -11.63 5.36 39.35
N GLN A 35 -12.12 6.47 39.89
CA GLN A 35 -11.54 7.10 41.09
C GLN A 35 -11.52 6.16 42.30
N GLN A 36 -12.60 5.44 42.55
CA GLN A 36 -12.67 4.48 43.66
C GLN A 36 -11.62 3.36 43.50
N LEU A 37 -11.46 2.82 42.29
CA LEU A 37 -10.46 1.78 42.02
C LEU A 37 -9.02 2.28 42.23
N ILE A 38 -8.75 3.53 41.88
CA ILE A 38 -7.44 4.15 42.14
C ILE A 38 -7.21 4.26 43.66
N GLN A 39 -8.22 4.73 44.41
CA GLN A 39 -8.14 4.83 45.86
C GLN A 39 -7.94 3.46 46.53
N ASP A 40 -8.67 2.44 46.10
CA ASP A 40 -8.57 1.08 46.65
C ASP A 40 -7.19 0.46 46.38
N LYS A 41 -6.66 0.65 45.16
CA LYS A 41 -5.36 0.08 44.77
C LYS A 41 -4.19 0.74 45.47
N TYR A 42 -4.23 2.06 45.64
CA TYR A 42 -3.10 2.82 46.15
C TYR A 42 -3.31 3.35 47.58
N GLN A 43 -4.26 2.79 48.33
CA GLN A 43 -4.65 3.20 49.68
C GLN A 43 -3.47 3.30 50.67
N GLN A 44 -2.39 2.55 50.43
CA GLN A 44 -1.21 2.48 51.30
C GLN A 44 0.09 2.96 50.63
N GLU A 45 0.03 3.51 49.42
CA GLU A 45 1.20 4.04 48.69
C GLU A 45 1.08 5.57 48.49
N PRO A 46 1.39 6.40 49.50
CA PRO A 46 1.46 7.84 49.29
C PRO A 46 2.69 8.17 48.44
N CYS A 47 2.47 8.34 47.14
CA CYS A 47 3.48 8.82 46.20
C CYS A 47 3.06 10.20 45.67
N GLN A 48 3.99 11.16 45.62
CA GLN A 48 3.75 12.50 45.08
C GLN A 48 3.21 12.45 43.63
N LEU A 49 3.68 11.50 42.82
CA LEU A 49 3.15 11.25 41.49
C LEU A 49 1.65 10.89 41.52
N LEU A 50 1.26 10.01 42.43
CA LEU A 50 -0.13 9.56 42.53
C LEU A 50 -1.04 10.72 42.91
N ALA A 51 -0.60 11.60 43.81
CA ALA A 51 -1.32 12.83 44.14
C ALA A 51 -1.50 13.72 42.90
N LEU A 52 -0.45 13.91 42.09
CA LEU A 52 -0.53 14.65 40.83
C LEU A 52 -1.49 14.00 39.82
N CYS A 53 -1.46 12.67 39.69
CA CYS A 53 -2.36 11.92 38.82
C CYS A 53 -3.82 12.00 39.29
N MET A 54 -4.06 11.94 40.60
CA MET A 54 -5.41 12.06 41.18
C MET A 54 -6.02 13.44 40.92
N VAL A 55 -5.26 14.51 41.16
CA VAL A 55 -5.68 15.89 40.84
C VAL A 55 -5.99 16.03 39.36
N TYR A 56 -5.18 15.42 38.50
CA TYR A 56 -5.43 15.42 37.06
C TYR A 56 -6.69 14.64 36.69
N VAL A 57 -6.90 13.42 37.21
CA VAL A 57 -8.12 12.63 36.97
C VAL A 57 -9.37 13.36 37.46
N GLU A 58 -9.31 14.01 38.62
CA GLU A 58 -10.40 14.85 39.16
C GLU A 58 -10.72 16.02 38.22
N SER A 59 -9.68 16.66 37.65
CA SER A 59 -9.88 17.75 36.69
C SER A 59 -10.64 17.32 35.43
N LEU A 60 -10.53 16.05 35.01
CA LEU A 60 -11.22 15.53 33.81
C LEU A 60 -12.74 15.50 33.97
N GLN A 61 -13.25 15.35 35.21
CA GLN A 61 -14.69 15.37 35.50
C GLN A 61 -15.34 16.73 35.19
N SER A 62 -14.58 17.80 35.41
CA SER A 62 -15.03 19.19 35.22
C SER A 62 -15.17 19.58 33.73
N ALA A 63 -14.62 18.78 32.82
CA ALA A 63 -14.48 19.11 31.39
C ALA A 63 -15.58 18.53 30.47
N LEU A 64 -16.51 17.74 30.99
CA LEU A 64 -17.59 17.13 30.20
C LEU A 64 -18.70 18.13 29.87
N PRO A 65 -19.20 18.11 28.63
CA PRO A 65 -19.00 19.17 27.64
C PRO A 65 -19.60 20.53 28.07
N ILE A 66 -18.73 21.46 28.48
CA ILE A 66 -18.91 22.91 28.28
C ILE A 66 -17.59 23.39 27.66
N SER A 67 -17.70 24.04 26.52
CA SER A 67 -16.66 24.29 25.49
C SER A 67 -15.44 25.13 25.89
N GLU A 68 -15.08 25.24 27.17
CA GLU A 68 -14.05 26.16 27.67
C GLU A 68 -12.92 25.48 28.49
N THR A 69 -12.90 24.17 28.59
CA THR A 69 -12.04 23.43 29.56
C THR A 69 -10.69 22.93 29.03
N LYS A 70 -10.22 23.43 27.88
CA LYS A 70 -8.88 23.05 27.37
C LYS A 70 -7.72 23.55 28.25
N ILE A 71 -7.91 24.58 29.08
CA ILE A 71 -6.80 25.26 29.79
C ILE A 71 -6.35 24.51 31.06
N HIS A 72 -7.28 24.02 31.91
CA HIS A 72 -6.94 23.31 33.16
C HIS A 72 -6.27 21.96 32.93
N TYR A 73 -6.65 21.30 31.83
CA TYR A 73 -6.03 20.06 31.37
C TYR A 73 -4.51 20.22 31.13
N VAL A 74 -4.10 21.36 30.57
CA VAL A 74 -2.69 21.66 30.26
C VAL A 74 -1.87 21.86 31.53
N GLU A 75 -2.40 22.58 32.52
CA GLU A 75 -1.67 22.87 33.77
C GLU A 75 -1.42 21.62 34.62
N HIS A 76 -2.42 20.74 34.79
CA HIS A 76 -2.24 19.53 35.58
C HIS A 76 -1.38 18.48 34.86
N ALA A 77 -1.53 18.35 33.53
CA ALA A 77 -0.63 17.53 32.72
C ALA A 77 0.82 18.05 32.81
N GLN A 78 1.02 19.37 32.79
CA GLN A 78 2.31 20.02 32.94
C GLN A 78 2.97 19.70 34.29
N ASN A 79 2.19 19.58 35.38
CA ASN A 79 2.75 19.22 36.69
C ASN A 79 3.26 17.78 36.75
N ILE A 80 2.53 16.82 36.18
CA ILE A 80 2.99 15.43 36.04
C ILE A 80 4.23 15.38 35.16
N ALA A 81 4.23 16.14 34.08
CA ALA A 81 5.37 16.25 33.18
C ALA A 81 6.59 16.82 33.93
N ASN A 82 6.47 17.96 34.63
CA ASN A 82 7.56 18.54 35.41
C ASN A 82 8.10 17.54 36.44
N PHE A 83 7.22 16.78 37.10
CA PHE A 83 7.63 15.74 38.03
C PHE A 83 8.46 14.64 37.33
N TYR A 84 8.06 14.22 36.13
CA TYR A 84 8.82 13.28 35.29
C TYR A 84 10.19 13.81 34.86
N ARG A 85 10.29 15.11 34.59
CA ARG A 85 11.57 15.79 34.27
C ARG A 85 12.54 15.69 35.43
N ASP A 86 12.08 16.10 36.60
CA ASP A 86 12.93 16.42 37.76
C ASP A 86 13.33 15.15 38.55
N HIS A 87 12.68 14.01 38.30
CA HIS A 87 12.91 12.73 39.00
C HIS A 87 13.29 11.62 38.01
N VAL A 88 14.49 11.70 37.44
CA VAL A 88 14.98 10.77 36.40
C VAL A 88 14.94 9.32 36.87
N GLU A 89 15.29 9.08 38.13
CA GLU A 89 15.34 7.78 38.78
C GLU A 89 13.95 7.13 38.95
N GLN A 90 12.87 7.92 38.85
CA GLN A 90 11.50 7.45 39.01
C GLN A 90 10.74 7.29 37.70
N ARG A 91 11.31 7.68 36.56
CA ARG A 91 10.61 7.71 35.25
C ARG A 91 9.95 6.39 34.86
N THR A 92 10.63 5.26 35.04
CA THR A 92 10.05 3.93 34.77
C THR A 92 8.84 3.66 35.65
N ARG A 93 8.91 4.01 36.95
CA ARG A 93 7.77 3.90 37.87
C ARG A 93 6.66 4.85 37.47
N ILE A 94 6.97 6.06 37.02
CA ILE A 94 5.98 7.05 36.57
C ILE A 94 5.18 6.54 35.37
N LEU A 95 5.86 6.05 34.34
CA LEU A 95 5.20 5.45 33.17
C LEU A 95 4.37 4.22 33.55
N THR A 96 4.88 3.39 34.48
CA THR A 96 4.17 2.22 34.99
C THR A 96 2.87 2.61 35.69
N VAL A 97 2.91 3.59 36.60
CA VAL A 97 1.72 4.09 37.30
C VAL A 97 0.71 4.66 36.31
N LEU A 98 1.13 5.50 35.35
CA LEU A 98 0.22 6.02 34.31
C LEU A 98 -0.44 4.89 33.52
N ASN A 99 0.30 3.84 33.15
CA ASN A 99 -0.24 2.67 32.44
C ASN A 99 -1.24 1.90 33.31
N GLU A 100 -0.91 1.69 34.59
CA GLU A 100 -1.81 1.03 35.54
C GLU A 100 -3.12 1.81 35.70
N LEU A 101 -3.06 3.14 35.78
CA LEU A 101 -4.25 4.00 35.85
C LEU A 101 -5.14 3.87 34.60
N LEU A 102 -4.53 3.85 33.41
CA LEU A 102 -5.24 3.64 32.15
C LEU A 102 -5.92 2.26 32.10
N LEU A 103 -5.23 1.19 32.51
CA LEU A 103 -5.76 -0.18 32.54
C LEU A 103 -6.91 -0.35 33.53
N LEU A 104 -6.82 0.29 34.70
CA LEU A 104 -7.89 0.27 35.71
C LEU A 104 -9.19 0.89 35.16
N GLY A 105 -9.08 1.96 34.39
CA GLY A 105 -10.24 2.57 33.75
C GLY A 105 -10.81 1.73 32.61
N GLU A 106 -9.97 1.19 31.72
CA GLU A 106 -10.42 0.40 30.55
C GLU A 106 -11.26 -0.82 30.95
N ALA A 107 -10.99 -1.44 32.10
CA ALA A 107 -11.74 -2.60 32.60
C ALA A 107 -13.21 -2.32 32.97
N TYR A 108 -13.59 -1.05 33.20
CA TYR A 108 -14.90 -0.69 33.75
C TYR A 108 -15.88 -0.10 32.72
N PHE A 109 -15.37 0.46 31.62
CA PHE A 109 -16.23 1.01 30.57
C PHE A 109 -16.73 -0.10 29.64
N ALA A 110 -18.04 -0.26 29.53
CA ALA A 110 -18.68 -1.23 28.64
C ALA A 110 -18.26 -1.05 27.15
N GLN A 111 -17.89 0.17 26.78
CA GLN A 111 -17.32 0.51 25.48
C GLN A 111 -15.93 1.13 25.65
N PRO A 112 -14.84 0.40 25.35
CA PRO A 112 -13.47 0.89 25.49
C PRO A 112 -13.17 2.19 24.72
N ARG A 113 -13.91 2.46 23.64
CA ARG A 113 -13.80 3.72 22.89
C ARG A 113 -14.26 4.94 23.69
N LEU A 114 -15.31 4.81 24.51
CA LEU A 114 -15.82 5.92 25.31
C LEU A 114 -14.83 6.37 26.37
N PHE A 115 -14.18 5.40 27.02
CA PHE A 115 -13.08 5.67 27.94
C PHE A 115 -11.91 6.39 27.25
N LYS A 116 -11.46 5.86 26.11
CA LYS A 116 -10.31 6.41 25.37
C LYS A 116 -10.58 7.81 24.82
N ASP A 117 -11.75 8.05 24.24
CA ASP A 117 -12.02 9.28 23.49
C ASP A 117 -12.48 10.45 24.38
N TYR A 118 -13.10 10.17 25.54
CA TYR A 118 -13.75 11.19 26.36
C TYR A 118 -13.25 11.30 27.80
N VAL A 119 -12.68 10.24 28.37
CA VAL A 119 -12.30 10.21 29.79
C VAL A 119 -10.80 10.22 29.98
N ALA A 120 -10.08 9.36 29.27
CA ALA A 120 -8.65 9.16 29.44
C ALA A 120 -7.80 9.70 28.29
N LYS A 121 -8.42 10.31 27.25
CA LYS A 121 -7.73 10.81 26.04
C LYS A 121 -6.45 11.56 26.38
N GLY A 122 -6.56 12.45 27.35
CA GLY A 122 -5.44 13.26 27.72
C GLY A 122 -4.35 12.56 28.55
N MET A 123 -4.70 11.58 29.38
CA MET A 123 -3.70 10.70 30.00
C MET A 123 -2.98 9.84 28.97
N PHE A 124 -3.67 9.38 27.92
CA PHE A 124 -3.03 8.70 26.79
C PHE A 124 -2.06 9.61 26.07
N GLU A 125 -2.47 10.83 25.75
CA GLU A 125 -1.61 11.83 25.09
C GLU A 125 -0.40 12.20 25.95
N LEU A 126 -0.59 12.46 27.25
CA LEU A 126 0.50 12.76 28.18
C LEU A 126 1.49 11.60 28.27
N LYS A 127 1.01 10.37 28.47
CA LYS A 127 1.86 9.18 28.52
C LYS A 127 2.66 9.04 27.22
N GLU A 128 2.00 9.17 26.08
CA GLU A 128 2.65 9.07 24.78
C GLU A 128 3.72 10.14 24.59
N ILE A 129 3.46 11.38 25.03
CA ILE A 129 4.45 12.45 24.98
C ILE A 129 5.65 12.12 25.88
N LEU A 130 5.45 11.67 27.12
CA LEU A 130 6.55 11.31 28.02
C LEU A 130 7.40 10.16 27.47
N GLU A 131 6.78 9.13 26.91
CA GLU A 131 7.47 8.02 26.24
C GLU A 131 8.30 8.50 25.04
N ARG A 132 7.76 9.44 24.24
CA ARG A 132 8.46 10.05 23.11
C ARG A 132 9.66 10.90 23.56
N THR A 133 9.50 11.69 24.62
CA THR A 133 10.60 12.50 25.19
C THR A 133 11.72 11.61 25.71
N GLN A 134 11.38 10.51 26.41
CA GLN A 134 12.38 9.57 26.91
C GLN A 134 13.17 8.91 25.77
N ALA A 135 12.49 8.44 24.73
CA ALA A 135 13.15 7.80 23.59
C ALA A 135 14.16 8.72 22.88
N LEU A 136 13.94 10.03 22.91
CA LEU A 136 14.88 11.00 22.34
C LEU A 136 16.07 11.28 23.26
N TRP A 137 15.88 11.31 24.57
CA TRP A 137 16.99 11.41 25.52
C TRP A 137 17.90 10.20 25.45
N ASP A 138 17.32 9.00 25.34
CA ASP A 138 18.11 7.78 25.15
C ASP A 138 18.93 7.83 23.85
N LEU A 139 18.36 8.38 22.77
CA LEU A 139 19.08 8.61 21.52
C LEU A 139 20.26 9.57 21.68
N GLN A 140 20.11 10.63 22.49
CA GLN A 140 21.24 11.50 22.83
C GLN A 140 22.32 10.72 23.61
N GLN A 141 21.94 9.84 24.54
CA GLN A 141 22.90 9.04 25.29
C GLN A 141 23.70 8.10 24.38
N LEU A 142 23.06 7.47 23.39
CA LEU A 142 23.77 6.67 22.37
C LEU A 142 24.87 7.46 21.66
N TYR A 143 24.65 8.76 21.39
CA TYR A 143 25.69 9.61 20.83
C TYR A 143 26.81 9.91 21.82
N HIS A 144 26.46 10.34 23.04
CA HIS A 144 27.44 10.74 24.05
C HIS A 144 28.32 9.58 24.50
N ASN A 145 27.75 8.38 24.57
CA ASN A 145 28.48 7.15 24.90
C ASN A 145 29.34 6.63 23.73
N GLY A 146 29.13 7.16 22.52
CA GLY A 146 29.85 6.76 21.31
C GLY A 146 29.31 5.50 20.64
N ASP A 147 28.16 4.99 21.09
CA ASP A 147 27.49 3.79 20.56
C ASP A 147 26.94 4.04 19.14
N PHE A 148 26.57 5.29 18.82
CA PHE A 148 26.18 5.70 17.47
C PHE A 148 26.78 7.07 17.08
N LYS A 149 27.35 7.17 15.88
CA LYS A 149 27.95 8.42 15.38
C LYS A 149 26.98 9.16 14.47
N PHE A 150 26.63 10.39 14.85
CA PHE A 150 25.86 11.32 14.02
C PHE A 150 26.76 12.33 13.33
N SER A 151 26.35 12.79 12.15
CA SER A 151 26.86 14.04 11.57
C SER A 151 26.71 15.20 12.56
N ALA A 152 27.75 16.04 12.71
CA ALA A 152 27.81 17.08 13.75
C ALA A 152 26.62 18.07 13.77
N GLY A 153 26.02 18.35 12.60
CA GLY A 153 24.87 19.26 12.50
C GLY A 153 23.50 18.61 12.74
N LEU A 154 23.42 17.28 12.90
CA LEU A 154 22.15 16.58 13.14
C LEU A 154 21.70 16.71 14.60
N LEU A 155 22.64 16.69 15.56
CA LEU A 155 22.31 16.76 16.99
C LEU A 155 21.53 18.02 17.37
N PRO A 156 21.92 19.24 16.96
CA PRO A 156 21.12 20.43 17.27
C PRO A 156 19.69 20.38 16.70
N LEU A 157 19.49 19.71 15.56
CA LEU A 157 18.14 19.53 14.99
C LEU A 157 17.33 18.52 15.79
N LEU A 158 17.95 17.44 16.25
CA LEU A 158 17.30 16.48 17.14
C LEU A 158 16.98 17.13 18.50
N ASP A 159 17.82 18.01 19.01
CA ASP A 159 17.58 18.78 20.24
C ASP A 159 16.38 19.74 20.07
N ARG A 160 16.31 20.44 18.93
CA ARG A 160 15.13 21.25 18.58
C ARG A 160 13.88 20.38 18.44
N TYR A 161 14.02 19.17 17.92
CA TYR A 161 12.90 18.25 17.76
C TYR A 161 12.40 17.75 19.11
N ILE A 162 13.31 17.45 20.03
CA ILE A 162 13.01 17.19 21.44
C ILE A 162 12.25 18.36 22.05
N ALA A 163 12.75 19.58 21.90
CA ALA A 163 12.12 20.77 22.48
C ALA A 163 10.69 21.00 21.98
N LEU A 164 10.37 20.64 20.73
CA LEU A 164 9.01 20.73 20.19
C LEU A 164 8.09 19.61 20.68
N LEU A 165 8.63 18.40 20.87
CA LEU A 165 7.90 17.29 21.46
C LEU A 165 7.81 17.37 22.98
N ASP A 166 8.55 18.29 23.58
CA ASP A 166 8.62 18.48 25.01
C ASP A 166 7.22 18.81 25.57
N PRO A 167 6.69 18.00 26.50
CA PRO A 167 5.45 18.31 27.18
C PRO A 167 5.53 19.62 27.99
N TYR A 168 6.73 20.16 28.24
CA TYR A 168 6.94 21.36 29.06
C TYR A 168 6.74 22.70 28.34
N GLN A 169 6.37 22.69 27.06
CA GLN A 169 6.10 23.90 26.28
C GLN A 169 4.66 24.39 26.52
N ALA A 170 4.48 25.72 26.63
CA ALA A 170 3.17 26.35 26.82
C ALA A 170 2.22 26.23 25.61
N LEU A 171 2.72 25.78 24.46
CA LEU A 171 1.95 25.64 23.20
C LEU A 171 1.12 24.35 23.22
N ASN A 172 -0.12 24.44 22.73
CA ASN A 172 -0.98 23.27 22.56
C ASN A 172 -0.45 22.34 21.42
N TYR A 173 -0.97 21.12 21.32
CA TYR A 173 -0.51 20.15 20.30
C TYR A 173 -0.76 20.63 18.87
N ASP A 174 -1.93 21.24 18.62
CA ASP A 174 -2.36 21.70 17.29
C ASP A 174 -1.40 22.77 16.71
N GLU A 175 -0.84 23.63 17.56
CA GLU A 175 0.15 24.65 17.17
C GLU A 175 1.55 24.06 16.93
N ARG A 176 1.88 22.95 17.60
CA ARG A 176 3.20 22.30 17.52
C ARG A 176 3.30 21.33 16.35
N GLU A 177 2.20 20.70 15.97
CA GLU A 177 2.20 19.67 14.93
C GLU A 177 2.81 20.13 13.59
N PRO A 178 2.49 21.32 13.04
CA PRO A 178 3.12 21.80 11.82
C PRO A 178 4.63 22.01 11.97
N LEU A 179 5.07 22.58 13.10
CA LEU A 179 6.50 22.82 13.39
C LEU A 179 7.28 21.52 13.51
N ILE A 180 6.67 20.49 14.11
CA ILE A 180 7.23 19.14 14.19
C ILE A 180 7.38 18.55 12.79
N GLN A 181 6.37 18.66 11.94
CA GLN A 181 6.41 18.13 10.57
C GLN A 181 7.49 18.82 9.73
N ASP A 182 7.58 20.15 9.82
CA ASP A 182 8.59 20.95 9.12
C ASP A 182 10.01 20.56 9.55
N LEU A 183 10.24 20.40 10.86
CA LEU A 183 11.55 20.01 11.38
C LEU A 183 11.91 18.57 11.03
N GLN A 184 10.95 17.64 11.08
CA GLN A 184 11.16 16.27 10.60
C GLN A 184 11.57 16.25 9.12
N LEU A 185 10.92 17.07 8.29
CA LEU A 185 11.26 17.22 6.88
C LEU A 185 12.66 17.81 6.68
N GLU A 186 13.00 18.86 7.46
CA GLU A 186 14.33 19.47 7.48
C GLU A 186 15.42 18.42 7.77
N ILE A 187 15.23 17.63 8.83
CA ILE A 187 16.15 16.57 9.26
C ILE A 187 16.38 15.54 8.14
N VAL A 188 15.31 14.98 7.56
CA VAL A 188 15.45 13.91 6.54
C VAL A 188 16.02 14.43 5.22
N GLN A 189 15.85 15.72 4.91
CA GLN A 189 16.41 16.31 3.70
C GLN A 189 17.91 16.58 3.86
N GLN A 190 18.33 17.08 5.02
CA GLN A 190 19.73 17.40 5.28
C GLN A 190 20.57 16.14 5.55
N TYR A 191 20.03 15.18 6.33
CA TYR A 191 20.77 14.02 6.86
C TYR A 191 20.16 12.65 6.49
N PRO A 192 19.85 12.36 5.22
CA PRO A 192 19.16 11.13 4.83
C PRO A 192 19.94 9.85 5.15
N GLU A 193 21.26 9.88 5.06
CA GLU A 193 22.11 8.71 5.33
C GLU A 193 22.21 8.42 6.83
N ASP A 194 22.37 9.46 7.67
CA ASP A 194 22.34 9.31 9.13
C ASP A 194 21.01 8.72 9.60
N ILE A 195 19.88 9.20 9.06
CA ILE A 195 18.54 8.68 9.41
C ILE A 195 18.36 7.22 8.99
N LEU A 196 18.83 6.85 7.79
CA LEU A 196 18.82 5.45 7.37
C LEU A 196 19.67 4.57 8.29
N ASN A 197 20.90 4.99 8.60
CA ASN A 197 21.81 4.23 9.44
C ASN A 197 21.27 4.11 10.88
N LEU A 198 20.70 5.17 11.42
CA LEU A 198 20.04 5.18 12.73
C LEU A 198 18.88 4.17 12.76
N PHE A 199 18.06 4.15 11.71
CA PHE A 199 16.96 3.19 11.61
C PHE A 199 17.45 1.74 11.52
N LEU A 200 18.47 1.46 10.70
CA LEU A 200 19.05 0.12 10.58
C LEU A 200 19.75 -0.33 11.87
N PHE A 201 20.40 0.59 12.58
CA PHE A 201 20.97 0.33 13.90
C PHE A 201 19.88 -0.03 14.91
N ALA A 202 18.84 0.79 15.02
CA ALA A 202 17.71 0.54 15.92
C ALA A 202 16.92 -0.74 15.58
N LEU A 203 16.96 -1.22 14.34
CA LEU A 203 16.36 -2.50 13.95
C LEU A 203 17.14 -3.72 14.46
N LYS A 204 18.47 -3.58 14.62
CA LYS A 204 19.36 -4.68 15.03
C LYS A 204 19.49 -4.78 16.54
N GLU A 205 19.52 -3.65 17.22
CA GLU A 205 19.66 -3.60 18.67
C GLU A 205 18.27 -3.69 19.33
N GLU A 206 17.82 -4.92 19.62
CA GLU A 206 16.46 -5.20 20.12
C GLU A 206 16.14 -4.54 21.48
N GLU A 207 17.15 -4.15 22.27
CA GLU A 207 17.00 -3.47 23.57
C GLU A 207 16.66 -1.97 23.43
N TYR A 208 16.90 -1.37 22.27
CA TYR A 208 16.74 0.08 22.05
C TYR A 208 15.60 0.37 21.09
N PHE A 209 14.41 -0.14 21.39
CA PHE A 209 13.19 0.19 20.65
C PHE A 209 12.72 1.65 20.92
N HIS A 210 13.62 2.64 20.76
CA HIS A 210 13.37 4.08 20.52
C HIS A 210 12.67 4.32 19.17
N TYR A 211 11.92 3.30 18.77
CA TYR A 211 11.46 2.98 17.45
C TYR A 211 10.62 4.11 16.88
N TRP A 212 9.89 4.86 17.69
CA TRP A 212 9.04 5.90 17.15
C TRP A 212 9.83 6.99 16.41
N VAL A 213 10.93 7.52 16.97
CA VAL A 213 11.67 8.63 16.36
C VAL A 213 12.37 8.18 15.07
N SER A 214 13.19 7.13 15.16
CA SER A 214 13.96 6.62 14.02
C SER A 214 13.03 6.10 12.93
N LYS A 215 11.95 5.38 13.28
CA LYS A 215 10.91 4.94 12.33
C LYS A 215 10.16 6.11 11.70
N LYS A 216 9.78 7.14 12.47
CA LYS A 216 9.01 8.27 11.95
C LYS A 216 9.85 9.06 10.95
N LEU A 217 11.10 9.37 11.30
CA LEU A 217 12.05 10.01 10.38
C LEU A 217 12.33 9.11 9.17
N PHE A 218 12.51 7.79 9.36
CA PHE A 218 12.67 6.85 8.26
C PHE A 218 11.47 6.83 7.31
N PHE A 219 10.24 6.87 7.81
CA PHE A 219 9.05 6.91 6.96
C PHE A 219 9.01 8.16 6.10
N ILE A 220 9.21 9.32 6.72
CA ILE A 220 9.23 10.60 6.01
C ILE A 220 10.35 10.57 4.96
N LEU A 221 11.52 10.04 5.31
CA LEU A 221 12.64 9.85 4.39
C LEU A 221 12.28 8.96 3.18
N MET A 222 11.60 7.83 3.40
CA MET A 222 11.17 6.93 2.33
C MET A 222 10.18 7.63 1.37
N GLU A 223 9.32 8.52 1.88
CA GLU A 223 8.40 9.31 1.06
C GLU A 223 9.11 10.34 0.17
N GLN A 224 10.25 10.89 0.60
CA GLN A 224 10.99 11.92 -0.15
C GLN A 224 11.65 11.43 -1.45
N LYS A 225 11.67 10.11 -1.73
CA LYS A 225 12.37 9.50 -2.88
C LYS A 225 13.78 10.07 -3.10
N ASN A 226 14.51 10.33 -2.01
CA ASN A 226 15.73 11.11 -2.00
C ASN A 226 16.80 10.51 -2.94
N LYS A 227 17.38 11.32 -3.82
CA LYS A 227 18.40 10.87 -4.77
C LYS A 227 19.64 10.27 -4.09
N ARG A 228 20.02 10.77 -2.91
CA ARG A 228 21.19 10.29 -2.14
C ARG A 228 21.06 8.84 -1.70
N LEU A 229 19.83 8.35 -1.48
CA LEU A 229 19.57 6.96 -1.11
C LEU A 229 19.54 5.98 -2.29
N ASN A 230 19.44 6.48 -3.51
CA ASN A 230 19.34 5.64 -4.71
C ASN A 230 20.74 5.26 -5.21
N ARG A 231 21.51 4.57 -4.37
CA ARG A 231 22.85 4.05 -4.67
C ARG A 231 22.89 2.52 -4.49
N PRO A 232 23.71 1.79 -5.25
CA PRO A 232 23.77 0.32 -5.17
C PRO A 232 24.03 -0.20 -3.75
N GLU A 233 24.95 0.43 -3.01
CA GLU A 233 25.36 -0.01 -1.67
C GLU A 233 24.24 0.15 -0.65
N ILE A 234 23.38 1.16 -0.83
CA ILE A 234 22.21 1.38 0.02
C ILE A 234 21.11 0.41 -0.38
N LEU A 235 20.85 0.24 -1.68
CA LEU A 235 19.85 -0.69 -2.16
C LEU A 235 20.13 -2.11 -1.68
N GLU A 236 21.39 -2.56 -1.78
CA GLU A 236 21.85 -3.87 -1.33
C GLU A 236 21.46 -4.13 0.14
N LYS A 237 21.75 -3.19 1.04
CA LYS A 237 21.34 -3.28 2.45
C LYS A 237 19.82 -3.39 2.60
N LEU A 238 19.06 -2.57 1.87
CA LEU A 238 17.60 -2.54 1.98
C LEU A 238 16.93 -3.82 1.46
N VAL A 239 17.46 -4.43 0.40
CA VAL A 239 16.93 -5.70 -0.12
C VAL A 239 17.32 -6.89 0.75
N GLN A 240 18.53 -6.90 1.31
CA GLN A 240 19.00 -7.96 2.22
C GLN A 240 18.21 -7.96 3.54
N GLU A 241 17.91 -6.78 4.08
CA GLU A 241 17.19 -6.63 5.35
C GLU A 241 15.66 -6.54 5.16
N PHE A 242 15.14 -6.79 3.95
CA PHE A 242 13.73 -6.58 3.60
C PHE A 242 12.76 -7.25 4.59
N ASP A 243 12.94 -8.55 4.84
CA ASP A 243 12.02 -9.30 5.71
C ASP A 243 12.04 -8.80 7.15
N LEU A 244 13.22 -8.42 7.66
CA LEU A 244 13.37 -7.86 9.00
C LEU A 244 12.67 -6.50 9.12
N ILE A 245 12.92 -5.62 8.14
CA ILE A 245 12.29 -4.30 8.04
C ILE A 245 10.76 -4.46 8.00
N ILE A 246 10.24 -5.32 7.12
CA ILE A 246 8.80 -5.55 6.98
C ILE A 246 8.19 -6.13 8.26
N LYS A 247 8.84 -7.14 8.87
CA LYS A 247 8.36 -7.76 10.11
C LYS A 247 8.24 -6.74 11.25
N LYS A 248 9.21 -5.84 11.37
CA LYS A 248 9.25 -4.84 12.43
C LYS A 248 8.43 -3.60 12.08
N MET A 249 7.96 -3.37 10.85
CA MET A 249 7.21 -2.17 10.46
C MET A 249 5.69 -2.38 10.37
N ILE A 250 4.95 -1.77 11.31
CA ILE A 250 3.51 -1.59 11.19
C ILE A 250 3.27 -0.51 10.09
N TYR A 251 2.77 -0.93 8.92
CA TYR A 251 2.55 -0.15 7.69
C TYR A 251 3.80 0.19 6.83
N ALA A 252 4.42 -0.79 6.17
CA ALA A 252 5.63 -0.56 5.36
C ALA A 252 5.39 0.01 3.94
N LYS A 253 4.23 0.64 3.68
CA LYS A 253 3.89 1.15 2.34
C LYS A 253 4.94 2.13 1.77
N PRO A 254 5.38 3.18 2.50
CA PRO A 254 6.40 4.08 1.99
C PRO A 254 7.70 3.37 1.64
N PHE A 255 8.11 2.40 2.47
CA PHE A 255 9.31 1.58 2.24
C PHE A 255 9.19 0.73 0.97
N ILE A 256 8.11 -0.04 0.81
CA ILE A 256 7.88 -0.88 -0.38
C ILE A 256 7.91 -0.04 -1.66
N LEU A 257 7.25 1.13 -1.64
CA LEU A 257 7.21 2.03 -2.80
C LEU A 257 8.57 2.67 -3.10
N HIS A 258 9.33 3.04 -2.06
CA HIS A 258 10.68 3.56 -2.21
C HIS A 258 11.61 2.48 -2.78
N LEU A 259 11.59 1.27 -2.21
CA LEU A 259 12.42 0.15 -2.64
C LEU A 259 12.19 -0.19 -4.11
N ALA A 260 10.93 -0.33 -4.53
CA ALA A 260 10.58 -0.58 -5.93
C ALA A 260 11.08 0.53 -6.87
N PHE A 261 11.00 1.79 -6.42
CA PHE A 261 11.51 2.94 -7.16
C PHE A 261 13.04 2.94 -7.25
N SER A 262 13.74 2.63 -6.16
CA SER A 262 15.21 2.55 -6.12
C SER A 262 15.74 1.42 -7.01
N ILE A 263 15.12 0.25 -6.97
CA ILE A 263 15.43 -0.88 -7.88
C ILE A 263 15.33 -0.42 -9.34
N GLU A 264 14.21 0.19 -9.73
CA GLU A 264 14.03 0.67 -11.10
C GLU A 264 15.11 1.68 -11.50
N LYS A 265 15.44 2.61 -10.61
CA LYS A 265 16.40 3.68 -10.89
C LYS A 265 17.82 3.14 -11.05
N ILE A 266 18.25 2.23 -10.17
CA ILE A 266 19.56 1.60 -10.21
C ILE A 266 19.69 0.67 -11.42
N ALA A 267 18.61 -0.05 -11.77
CA ALA A 267 18.55 -0.86 -12.98
C ALA A 267 18.69 -0.02 -14.26
N LYS A 268 17.98 1.11 -14.37
CA LYS A 268 18.12 2.04 -15.50
C LYS A 268 19.52 2.63 -15.63
N ALA A 269 20.20 2.82 -14.50
CA ALA A 269 21.59 3.28 -14.47
C ALA A 269 22.60 2.17 -14.79
N GLN A 270 22.16 0.92 -15.02
CA GLN A 270 23.01 -0.27 -15.21
C GLN A 270 23.96 -0.54 -14.04
N GLN A 271 23.49 -0.24 -12.81
CA GLN A 271 24.28 -0.38 -11.59
C GLN A 271 23.79 -1.52 -10.68
N LEU A 272 23.00 -2.46 -11.22
CA LEU A 272 22.65 -3.68 -10.50
C LEU A 272 23.89 -4.58 -10.37
N ASN A 273 23.96 -5.32 -9.26
CA ASN A 273 24.96 -6.36 -9.02
C ASN A 273 24.26 -7.69 -8.67
N HIS A 274 25.02 -8.79 -8.62
CA HIS A 274 24.47 -10.11 -8.32
C HIS A 274 23.81 -10.18 -6.93
N ALA A 275 24.43 -9.60 -5.90
CA ALA A 275 23.88 -9.60 -4.54
C ALA A 275 22.49 -8.94 -4.46
N ILE A 276 22.30 -7.83 -5.17
CA ILE A 276 21.02 -7.13 -5.26
C ILE A 276 19.99 -7.98 -6.00
N VAL A 277 20.36 -8.58 -7.13
CA VAL A 277 19.45 -9.37 -7.97
C VAL A 277 19.01 -10.66 -7.26
N ASP A 278 19.94 -11.36 -6.61
CA ASP A 278 19.63 -12.57 -5.84
C ASP A 278 18.64 -12.27 -4.71
N ALA A 279 18.86 -11.17 -3.98
CA ALA A 279 17.94 -10.72 -2.94
C ALA A 279 16.58 -10.31 -3.52
N MET A 280 16.54 -9.58 -4.65
CA MET A 280 15.30 -9.16 -5.33
C MET A 280 14.39 -10.34 -5.68
N VAL A 281 14.96 -11.46 -6.15
CA VAL A 281 14.20 -12.66 -6.55
C VAL A 281 13.51 -13.32 -5.35
N GLN A 282 14.09 -13.20 -4.15
CA GLN A 282 13.49 -13.75 -2.93
C GLN A 282 12.34 -12.90 -2.39
N ILE A 283 12.27 -11.62 -2.75
CA ILE A 283 11.24 -10.70 -2.22
C ILE A 283 9.86 -11.03 -2.81
N GLN A 284 8.89 -11.26 -1.91
CA GLN A 284 7.49 -11.52 -2.26
C GLN A 284 6.58 -10.35 -1.85
N PHE A 285 6.57 -9.27 -2.63
CA PHE A 285 5.77 -8.07 -2.38
C PHE A 285 4.27 -8.36 -2.22
N THR A 286 3.75 -9.35 -2.95
CA THR A 286 2.33 -9.71 -2.94
C THR A 286 1.82 -10.26 -1.61
N LYS A 287 2.70 -10.77 -0.74
CA LYS A 287 2.34 -11.20 0.62
C LYS A 287 1.91 -10.04 1.54
N HIS A 288 2.19 -8.79 1.16
CA HIS A 288 1.99 -7.61 2.00
C HIS A 288 0.78 -6.76 1.61
N SER A 289 -0.22 -7.35 0.95
CA SER A 289 -1.46 -6.67 0.52
C SER A 289 -2.28 -6.06 1.66
N THR A 290 -2.02 -6.46 2.92
CA THR A 290 -2.68 -5.93 4.12
C THR A 290 -2.15 -4.55 4.55
N GLN A 291 -1.06 -4.05 3.96
CA GLN A 291 -0.38 -2.82 4.37
C GLN A 291 -0.83 -1.55 3.61
N SER A 292 -2.12 -1.40 3.33
CA SER A 292 -2.68 -0.19 2.67
C SER A 292 -2.23 0.02 1.21
N ILE A 293 -1.71 -1.02 0.55
CA ILE A 293 -1.40 -1.04 -0.89
C ILE A 293 -2.36 -2.01 -1.59
N ALA A 294 -3.04 -1.54 -2.64
CA ALA A 294 -3.90 -2.40 -3.45
C ALA A 294 -3.12 -3.56 -4.07
N MET A 295 -3.65 -4.78 -3.99
CA MET A 295 -3.03 -6.02 -4.50
C MET A 295 -2.48 -5.87 -5.93
N ARG A 296 -3.28 -5.28 -6.83
CA ARG A 296 -2.89 -5.03 -8.23
C ARG A 296 -1.62 -4.20 -8.37
N ARG A 297 -1.39 -3.26 -7.44
CA ARG A 297 -0.17 -2.44 -7.44
C ARG A 297 1.05 -3.24 -7.00
N LEU A 298 0.88 -4.17 -6.05
CA LEU A 298 1.95 -5.07 -5.62
C LEU A 298 2.33 -6.07 -6.71
N GLU A 299 1.34 -6.62 -7.43
CA GLU A 299 1.60 -7.46 -8.62
C GLU A 299 2.44 -6.72 -9.67
N GLN A 300 2.08 -5.48 -9.99
CA GLN A 300 2.85 -4.64 -10.92
C GLN A 300 4.30 -4.43 -10.47
N ILE A 301 4.51 -4.21 -9.17
CA ILE A 301 5.85 -4.06 -8.60
C ILE A 301 6.62 -5.39 -8.71
N GLN A 302 6.00 -6.51 -8.31
CA GLN A 302 6.60 -7.84 -8.36
C GLN A 302 7.07 -8.21 -9.77
N HIS A 303 6.20 -8.05 -10.78
CA HIS A 303 6.56 -8.34 -12.16
C HIS A 303 7.71 -7.48 -12.64
N LYS A 304 7.66 -6.17 -12.37
CA LYS A 304 8.71 -5.25 -12.79
C LYS A 304 10.07 -5.61 -12.19
N VAL A 305 10.10 -5.96 -10.90
CA VAL A 305 11.33 -6.40 -10.22
C VAL A 305 11.85 -7.70 -10.84
N SER A 306 10.96 -8.66 -11.10
CA SER A 306 11.31 -9.93 -11.75
C SER A 306 11.83 -9.74 -13.17
N ASP A 307 11.20 -8.89 -13.98
CA ASP A 307 11.62 -8.62 -15.37
C ASP A 307 13.02 -7.96 -15.39
N LEU A 308 13.30 -7.06 -14.44
CA LEU A 308 14.62 -6.44 -14.29
C LEU A 308 15.70 -7.45 -13.87
N ALA A 309 15.38 -8.37 -12.97
CA ALA A 309 16.28 -9.46 -12.56
C ALA A 309 16.60 -10.41 -13.74
N THR A 310 15.57 -10.79 -14.51
CA THR A 310 15.73 -11.61 -15.71
C THR A 310 16.58 -10.90 -16.76
N ALA A 311 16.32 -9.61 -17.04
CA ALA A 311 17.08 -8.83 -18.00
C ALA A 311 18.56 -8.71 -17.62
N PHE A 312 18.86 -8.48 -16.33
CA PHE A 312 20.24 -8.46 -15.83
C PHE A 312 20.93 -9.81 -16.02
N THR A 313 20.22 -10.90 -15.69
CA THR A 313 20.74 -12.26 -15.84
C THR A 313 21.06 -12.52 -17.31
N GLN A 314 20.13 -12.25 -18.23
CA GLN A 314 20.30 -12.41 -19.67
C GLN A 314 21.46 -11.57 -20.25
N GLN A 315 21.65 -10.32 -19.81
CA GLN A 315 22.77 -9.48 -20.25
C GLN A 315 24.14 -10.05 -19.82
N ASN A 316 24.23 -10.63 -18.62
CA ASN A 316 25.46 -11.24 -18.13
C ASN A 316 25.72 -12.61 -18.76
N THR A 317 24.67 -13.36 -19.15
CA THR A 317 24.83 -14.58 -19.94
C THR A 317 25.23 -14.29 -21.39
N LEU A 318 24.73 -13.20 -22.01
CA LEU A 318 25.14 -12.76 -23.36
C LEU A 318 26.61 -12.32 -23.44
N SER A 319 27.22 -11.99 -22.30
CA SER A 319 28.65 -11.65 -22.18
C SER A 319 29.56 -12.88 -22.06
N SER A 320 28.97 -14.08 -21.90
CA SER A 320 29.68 -15.35 -21.77
C SER A 320 28.97 -16.46 -22.55
N ALA A 321 29.46 -16.69 -23.77
CA ALA A 321 29.16 -17.80 -24.69
C ALA A 321 28.29 -17.49 -25.93
N GLN A 322 28.94 -17.76 -27.05
CA GLN A 322 28.44 -18.01 -28.40
C GLN A 322 27.15 -18.85 -28.42
N TYR A 323 26.22 -18.45 -29.29
CA TYR A 323 25.12 -19.23 -29.87
C TYR A 323 24.83 -20.60 -29.24
N ALA A 324 24.22 -20.61 -28.06
CA ALA A 324 23.34 -21.69 -27.65
C ALA A 324 21.91 -21.25 -27.96
N ASP A 325 21.10 -22.15 -28.54
CA ASP A 325 19.64 -22.03 -28.68
C ASP A 325 19.03 -21.79 -27.29
N ILE A 326 19.02 -20.54 -26.80
CA ILE A 326 18.30 -20.19 -25.58
C ILE A 326 16.82 -20.26 -25.93
N GLU A 327 16.15 -21.25 -25.36
CA GLU A 327 14.73 -21.49 -25.54
C GLU A 327 13.93 -20.28 -25.04
N TYR A 328 13.40 -19.47 -25.97
CA TYR A 328 12.65 -18.26 -25.64
C TYR A 328 11.40 -18.59 -24.82
N GLN A 329 11.28 -17.98 -23.65
CA GLN A 329 10.10 -18.08 -22.78
C GLN A 329 9.09 -17.01 -23.15
N LEU A 330 7.82 -17.42 -23.30
CA LEU A 330 6.71 -16.51 -23.58
C LEU A 330 6.53 -15.49 -22.44
N PRO A 331 6.16 -14.23 -22.75
CA PRO A 331 6.01 -13.16 -21.77
C PRO A 331 4.70 -13.26 -20.98
N LEU A 332 4.47 -14.41 -20.36
CA LEU A 332 3.28 -14.75 -19.60
C LEU A 332 3.69 -15.28 -18.23
N SER A 333 2.97 -14.89 -17.19
CA SER A 333 3.15 -15.43 -15.86
C SER A 333 2.59 -16.83 -15.78
N ALA A 334 3.42 -17.80 -15.39
CA ALA A 334 3.05 -19.22 -15.32
C ALA A 334 2.20 -19.59 -14.08
N VAL A 335 1.87 -18.64 -13.20
CA VAL A 335 1.11 -18.90 -11.98
C VAL A 335 -0.02 -17.90 -11.78
N THR A 336 -1.05 -18.31 -11.05
CA THR A 336 -2.19 -17.47 -10.68
C THR A 336 -1.74 -16.34 -9.75
N PRO A 337 -2.39 -15.16 -9.79
CA PRO A 337 -2.11 -14.09 -8.83
C PRO A 337 -2.33 -14.57 -7.38
N SER A 338 -1.26 -14.54 -6.57
CA SER A 338 -1.28 -15.02 -5.18
C SER A 338 -2.21 -14.18 -4.30
N ARG A 339 -3.01 -14.77 -3.40
CA ARG A 339 -3.77 -14.02 -2.38
C ARG A 339 -3.41 -14.51 -0.97
N THR A 340 -3.75 -13.71 0.04
CA THR A 340 -3.51 -13.97 1.47
C THR A 340 -4.04 -15.33 1.98
N PHE A 341 -4.94 -15.99 1.23
CA PHE A 341 -5.56 -17.27 1.60
C PHE A 341 -5.35 -18.41 0.60
N TYR A 342 -4.70 -18.17 -0.56
CA TYR A 342 -4.44 -19.21 -1.56
C TYR A 342 -3.03 -19.08 -2.13
N SER A 343 -2.28 -20.19 -2.14
CA SER A 343 -0.99 -20.30 -2.81
C SER A 343 -1.14 -20.08 -4.32
N ALA A 344 -0.11 -19.49 -4.94
CA ALA A 344 -0.04 -19.39 -6.40
C ALA A 344 -0.08 -20.81 -7.01
N MET A 345 -1.01 -21.04 -7.94
CA MET A 345 -1.16 -22.30 -8.66
C MET A 345 -0.62 -22.16 -10.08
N PRO A 346 0.02 -23.21 -10.65
CA PRO A 346 0.42 -23.21 -12.05
C PRO A 346 -0.76 -22.99 -13.01
N LEU A 347 -0.53 -22.23 -14.08
CA LEU A 347 -1.49 -21.95 -15.14
C LEU A 347 -1.24 -22.87 -16.32
N VAL A 348 -2.00 -23.96 -16.41
CA VAL A 348 -1.87 -25.00 -17.46
C VAL A 348 -1.91 -24.42 -18.88
N TRP A 349 -2.71 -23.38 -19.12
CA TRP A 349 -2.80 -22.76 -20.44
C TRP A 349 -1.49 -22.06 -20.85
N VAL A 350 -0.68 -21.55 -19.90
CA VAL A 350 0.62 -20.93 -20.21
C VAL A 350 1.61 -21.99 -20.64
N ASP A 351 1.64 -23.12 -19.93
CA ASP A 351 2.54 -24.24 -20.27
C ASP A 351 2.24 -24.81 -21.65
N ILE A 352 0.94 -24.97 -21.99
CA ILE A 352 0.53 -25.44 -23.31
C ILE A 352 0.93 -24.43 -24.40
N LEU A 353 0.75 -23.12 -24.19
CA LEU A 353 1.21 -22.10 -25.15
C LEU A 353 2.73 -22.13 -25.33
N GLN A 354 3.48 -22.31 -24.25
CA GLN A 354 4.94 -22.44 -24.31
C GLN A 354 5.34 -23.68 -25.12
N GLN A 355 4.67 -24.81 -24.94
CA GLN A 355 4.90 -26.03 -25.72
C GLN A 355 4.58 -25.83 -27.21
N GLU A 356 3.44 -25.20 -27.54
CA GLU A 356 3.08 -24.87 -28.92
C GLU A 356 4.15 -24.00 -29.59
N PHE A 357 4.61 -22.95 -28.91
CA PHE A 357 5.64 -22.06 -29.42
C PHE A 357 6.99 -22.78 -29.60
N THR A 358 7.33 -23.66 -28.66
CA THR A 358 8.57 -24.44 -28.71
C THR A 358 8.60 -25.41 -29.90
N ALA A 359 7.43 -25.93 -30.29
CA ALA A 359 7.26 -26.85 -31.40
C ALA A 359 7.30 -26.19 -32.80
N PHE A 360 7.39 -24.86 -32.90
CA PHE A 360 7.54 -24.20 -34.20
C PHE A 360 8.87 -24.53 -34.87
N ASP A 361 8.84 -24.65 -36.20
CA ASP A 361 10.06 -24.66 -37.01
C ASP A 361 10.84 -23.34 -36.82
N ARG A 362 12.16 -23.38 -37.05
CA ARG A 362 13.05 -22.23 -36.83
C ARG A 362 12.56 -20.90 -37.44
N PRO A 363 12.14 -20.84 -38.72
CA PRO A 363 11.70 -19.57 -39.31
C PRO A 363 10.40 -19.06 -38.66
N LYS A 364 9.40 -19.92 -38.41
CA LYS A 364 8.18 -19.48 -37.71
C LYS A 364 8.48 -19.05 -36.28
N LYS A 365 9.37 -19.76 -35.58
CA LYS A 365 9.74 -19.44 -34.20
C LYS A 365 10.33 -18.03 -34.10
N ALA A 366 11.18 -17.62 -35.06
CA ALA A 366 11.75 -16.28 -35.12
C ALA A 366 10.68 -15.19 -35.32
N ASP A 367 9.77 -15.37 -36.29
CA ASP A 367 8.68 -14.41 -36.54
C ASP A 367 7.76 -14.28 -35.31
N TRP A 368 7.33 -15.40 -34.75
CA TRP A 368 6.46 -15.43 -33.57
C TRP A 368 7.17 -14.88 -32.32
N GLN A 369 8.49 -15.03 -32.20
CA GLN A 369 9.25 -14.41 -31.11
C GLN A 369 9.19 -12.88 -31.20
N ILE A 370 9.36 -12.30 -32.40
CA ILE A 370 9.24 -10.86 -32.61
C ILE A 370 7.82 -10.39 -32.24
N PHE A 371 6.80 -11.16 -32.60
CA PHE A 371 5.42 -10.90 -32.20
C PHE A 371 5.26 -10.87 -30.67
N TRP A 372 5.71 -11.91 -29.97
CA TRP A 372 5.58 -12.01 -28.51
C TRP A 372 6.30 -10.87 -27.79
N GLN A 373 7.48 -10.47 -28.27
CA GLN A 373 8.21 -9.31 -27.76
C GLN A 373 7.45 -7.99 -27.96
N HIS A 374 6.72 -7.85 -29.06
CA HIS A 374 5.97 -6.62 -29.38
C HIS A 374 4.68 -6.46 -28.57
N VAL A 375 4.05 -7.58 -28.19
CA VAL A 375 2.83 -7.58 -27.37
C VAL A 375 3.11 -7.58 -25.86
N ASP A 376 4.35 -7.83 -25.44
CA ASP A 376 4.74 -7.95 -24.03
C ASP A 376 4.35 -6.71 -23.21
N ASN A 377 3.55 -6.96 -22.16
CA ASN A 377 3.22 -6.02 -21.10
C ASN A 377 2.76 -4.61 -21.57
N VAL A 378 2.00 -4.55 -22.66
CA VAL A 378 1.45 -3.26 -23.14
C VAL A 378 0.52 -2.63 -22.10
N SER A 379 0.93 -1.49 -21.53
CA SER A 379 0.21 -0.86 -20.41
C SER A 379 -0.83 0.19 -20.84
N ALA A 380 -0.74 0.68 -22.09
CA ALA A 380 -1.65 1.70 -22.63
C ALA A 380 -3.11 1.20 -22.71
N LYS A 381 -4.06 2.15 -22.69
CA LYS A 381 -5.50 1.84 -22.84
C LYS A 381 -5.91 1.57 -24.29
N LYS A 382 -5.20 2.17 -25.26
CA LYS A 382 -5.40 2.03 -26.71
C LYS A 382 -4.01 1.92 -27.38
N PRO A 383 -3.89 1.24 -28.53
CA PRO A 383 -2.63 1.19 -29.27
C PRO A 383 -2.31 2.57 -29.87
N SER A 384 -1.03 2.93 -29.89
CA SER A 384 -0.58 4.15 -30.58
C SER A 384 -0.37 3.88 -32.08
N GLN A 385 -0.39 4.92 -32.91
CA GLN A 385 -0.09 4.78 -34.34
C GLN A 385 1.31 4.16 -34.58
N LYS A 386 2.30 4.54 -33.77
CA LYS A 386 3.64 3.94 -33.83
C LYS A 386 3.62 2.44 -33.52
N TRP A 387 2.81 2.03 -32.54
CA TRP A 387 2.65 0.62 -32.18
C TRP A 387 1.95 -0.17 -33.30
N LEU A 388 0.89 0.40 -33.90
CA LEU A 388 0.15 -0.21 -35.01
C LEU A 388 1.02 -0.39 -36.25
N LYS A 389 1.81 0.62 -36.63
CA LYS A 389 2.73 0.51 -37.78
C LYS A 389 3.71 -0.66 -37.60
N LYS A 390 4.26 -0.83 -36.40
CA LYS A 390 5.16 -1.95 -36.13
C LYS A 390 4.42 -3.30 -36.11
N ALA A 391 3.20 -3.33 -35.58
CA ALA A 391 2.36 -4.51 -35.60
C ALA A 391 1.99 -4.92 -37.05
N GLU A 392 1.76 -3.96 -37.95
CA GLU A 392 1.51 -4.22 -39.37
C GLU A 392 2.71 -4.88 -40.06
N GLU A 393 3.93 -4.39 -39.82
CA GLU A 393 5.17 -5.02 -40.30
C GLU A 393 5.31 -6.47 -39.80
N ILE A 394 4.98 -6.72 -38.53
CA ILE A 394 5.03 -8.06 -37.94
C ILE A 394 3.95 -8.96 -38.55
N LEU A 395 2.75 -8.44 -38.77
CA LEU A 395 1.63 -9.21 -39.29
C LEU A 395 1.87 -9.64 -40.74
N GLN A 396 2.59 -8.87 -41.55
CA GLN A 396 2.96 -9.21 -42.94
C GLN A 396 3.98 -10.37 -43.07
N SER A 397 4.43 -10.96 -41.95
CA SER A 397 5.31 -12.13 -41.93
C SER A 397 4.53 -13.46 -42.06
N SER A 398 5.17 -14.60 -41.73
CA SER A 398 4.51 -15.92 -41.71
C SER A 398 3.35 -16.04 -40.70
N ILE A 399 3.11 -15.00 -39.90
CA ILE A 399 2.07 -14.93 -38.88
C ILE A 399 0.68 -14.71 -39.48
N GLN A 400 0.54 -13.95 -40.58
CA GLN A 400 -0.74 -13.44 -41.08
C GLN A 400 -1.81 -14.54 -41.22
N GLU A 401 -1.45 -15.62 -41.94
CA GLU A 401 -2.37 -16.68 -42.34
C GLU A 401 -2.93 -17.46 -41.13
N ALA A 402 -2.09 -17.66 -40.10
CA ALA A 402 -2.45 -18.44 -38.93
C ALA A 402 -3.00 -17.59 -37.78
N TYR A 403 -2.98 -16.25 -37.89
CA TYR A 403 -3.18 -15.37 -36.74
C TYR A 403 -4.52 -15.56 -36.05
N VAL A 404 -5.63 -15.42 -36.79
CA VAL A 404 -6.99 -15.52 -36.24
C VAL A 404 -7.24 -16.91 -35.64
N GLN A 405 -6.83 -17.96 -36.35
CA GLN A 405 -6.96 -19.34 -35.89
C GLN A 405 -6.19 -19.57 -34.58
N ARG A 406 -4.96 -19.05 -34.47
CA ARG A 406 -4.13 -19.18 -33.27
C ARG A 406 -4.72 -18.44 -32.08
N VAL A 407 -5.08 -17.15 -32.25
CA VAL A 407 -5.67 -16.37 -31.15
C VAL A 407 -7.00 -16.99 -30.70
N SER A 408 -7.82 -17.47 -31.62
CA SER A 408 -9.07 -18.18 -31.29
C SER A 408 -8.81 -19.47 -30.51
N GLY A 409 -7.82 -20.26 -30.94
CA GLY A 409 -7.35 -21.45 -30.23
C GLY A 409 -6.87 -21.12 -28.81
N TRP A 410 -6.05 -20.07 -28.67
CA TRP A 410 -5.53 -19.63 -27.37
C TRP A 410 -6.62 -19.16 -26.42
N MET A 411 -7.62 -18.40 -26.90
CA MET A 411 -8.74 -17.97 -26.07
C MET A 411 -9.62 -19.15 -25.64
N THR A 412 -9.81 -20.13 -26.52
CA THR A 412 -10.52 -21.38 -26.20
C THR A 412 -9.75 -22.18 -25.16
N LEU A 413 -8.44 -22.33 -25.32
CA LEU A 413 -7.54 -23.00 -24.38
C LEU A 413 -7.59 -22.35 -23.00
N ILE A 414 -7.49 -21.02 -22.96
CA ILE A 414 -7.58 -20.25 -21.72
C ILE A 414 -8.92 -20.53 -21.04
N GLU A 415 -10.04 -20.43 -21.75
CA GLU A 415 -11.35 -20.65 -21.15
C GLU A 415 -11.51 -22.07 -20.58
N GLN A 416 -11.09 -23.09 -21.33
CA GLN A 416 -11.20 -24.50 -20.93
C GLN A 416 -10.35 -24.81 -19.68
N ASN A 417 -9.20 -24.15 -19.55
CA ASN A 417 -8.25 -24.36 -18.45
C ASN A 417 -8.37 -23.30 -17.35
N SER A 418 -9.43 -22.49 -17.36
CA SER A 418 -9.66 -21.45 -16.35
C SER A 418 -10.78 -21.82 -15.40
N PRO A 419 -10.47 -22.22 -14.14
CA PRO A 419 -11.50 -22.52 -13.15
C PRO A 419 -12.50 -21.38 -13.01
N ARG A 420 -13.80 -21.69 -12.95
CA ARG A 420 -14.87 -20.66 -12.96
C ARG A 420 -14.83 -19.74 -11.73
N ASN A 421 -14.36 -20.27 -10.60
CA ASN A 421 -14.27 -19.59 -9.32
C ASN A 421 -12.91 -18.93 -9.07
N MET A 422 -11.99 -18.95 -10.04
CA MET A 422 -10.63 -18.43 -9.87
C MET A 422 -10.31 -17.36 -10.91
N ARG A 423 -9.49 -16.39 -10.48
CA ARG A 423 -8.90 -15.38 -11.38
C ARG A 423 -7.61 -15.95 -11.97
N VAL A 424 -7.55 -15.99 -13.29
CA VAL A 424 -6.45 -16.63 -14.04
C VAL A 424 -5.50 -15.63 -14.72
N PHE A 425 -5.86 -14.34 -14.67
CA PHE A 425 -5.03 -13.28 -15.23
C PHE A 425 -4.50 -12.38 -14.11
N ASP A 426 -3.18 -12.25 -14.06
CA ASP A 426 -2.52 -11.16 -13.36
C ASP A 426 -2.31 -9.97 -14.31
N SER A 427 -1.73 -8.89 -13.80
CA SER A 427 -1.52 -7.68 -14.61
C SER A 427 -0.63 -7.90 -15.85
N LYS A 428 0.33 -8.85 -15.80
CA LYS A 428 1.23 -9.16 -16.92
C LYS A 428 0.46 -9.89 -18.02
N ASN A 429 -0.23 -10.97 -17.69
CA ASN A 429 -1.06 -11.74 -18.61
C ASN A 429 -2.13 -10.86 -19.27
N GLU A 430 -2.81 -10.00 -18.51
CA GLU A 430 -3.81 -9.07 -19.04
C GLU A 430 -3.23 -8.10 -20.08
N ASN A 431 -2.04 -7.54 -19.81
CA ASN A 431 -1.40 -6.60 -20.70
C ASN A 431 -0.88 -7.30 -21.96
N THR A 432 -0.21 -8.44 -21.83
CA THR A 432 0.28 -9.22 -22.97
C THR A 432 -0.87 -9.65 -23.88
N LEU A 433 -1.94 -10.24 -23.34
CA LEU A 433 -3.09 -10.67 -24.12
C LEU A 433 -3.86 -9.49 -24.75
N LYS A 434 -3.90 -8.32 -24.10
CA LYS A 434 -4.43 -7.10 -24.73
C LYS A 434 -3.65 -6.72 -25.98
N GLY A 435 -2.31 -6.82 -25.94
CA GLY A 435 -1.46 -6.61 -27.12
C GLY A 435 -1.80 -7.58 -28.25
N VAL A 436 -2.03 -8.85 -27.91
CA VAL A 436 -2.52 -9.88 -28.86
C VAL A 436 -3.84 -9.46 -29.50
N LEU A 437 -4.83 -9.00 -28.73
CA LEU A 437 -6.12 -8.58 -29.29
C LEU A 437 -6.01 -7.37 -30.23
N TRP A 438 -5.07 -6.45 -30.00
CA TRP A 438 -4.92 -5.26 -30.84
C TRP A 438 -4.44 -5.53 -32.26
N PHE A 439 -3.77 -6.65 -32.53
CA PHE A 439 -3.45 -7.04 -33.91
C PHE A 439 -4.70 -7.31 -34.76
N LEU A 440 -5.84 -7.66 -34.13
CA LEU A 440 -7.11 -7.85 -34.85
C LEU A 440 -7.65 -6.55 -35.46
N LEU A 441 -7.12 -5.38 -35.07
CA LEU A 441 -7.42 -4.09 -35.70
C LEU A 441 -6.83 -3.96 -37.12
N LEU A 442 -5.81 -4.75 -37.44
CA LEU A 442 -5.10 -4.70 -38.72
C LEU A 442 -5.69 -5.68 -39.74
N LEU A 443 -6.68 -6.47 -39.32
CA LEU A 443 -7.36 -7.44 -40.18
C LEU A 443 -8.66 -6.84 -40.73
N PRO A 444 -9.08 -7.27 -41.92
CA PRO A 444 -10.40 -6.90 -42.44
C PRO A 444 -11.50 -7.43 -41.50
N VAL A 445 -12.66 -6.78 -41.54
CA VAL A 445 -13.82 -7.18 -40.74
C VAL A 445 -14.23 -8.60 -41.10
N GLN A 446 -14.22 -9.49 -40.11
CA GLN A 446 -14.53 -10.91 -40.24
C GLN A 446 -15.45 -11.35 -39.09
N GLN A 447 -16.46 -12.16 -39.39
CA GLN A 447 -17.43 -12.61 -38.39
C GLN A 447 -16.78 -13.45 -37.29
N GLU A 448 -15.75 -14.24 -37.63
CA GLU A 448 -14.97 -15.04 -36.69
C GLU A 448 -14.24 -14.18 -35.65
N VAL A 449 -13.69 -13.03 -36.08
CA VAL A 449 -13.04 -12.05 -35.20
C VAL A 449 -14.04 -11.42 -34.25
N ILE A 450 -15.24 -11.07 -34.73
CA ILE A 450 -16.31 -10.53 -33.90
C ILE A 450 -16.75 -11.56 -32.85
N ALA A 451 -16.98 -12.81 -33.25
CA ALA A 451 -17.35 -13.88 -32.32
C ALA A 451 -16.27 -14.15 -31.26
N LEU A 452 -14.99 -14.17 -31.68
CA LEU A 452 -13.84 -14.29 -30.79
C LEU A 452 -13.82 -13.16 -29.75
N LEU A 453 -13.93 -11.91 -30.19
CA LEU A 453 -13.88 -10.76 -29.30
C LEU A 453 -15.07 -10.76 -28.31
N SER A 454 -16.27 -11.10 -28.78
CA SER A 454 -17.45 -11.24 -27.90
C SER A 454 -17.23 -12.29 -26.82
N ARG A 455 -16.61 -13.42 -27.16
CA ARG A 455 -16.23 -14.46 -26.20
C ARG A 455 -15.20 -13.95 -25.18
N VAL A 456 -14.22 -13.16 -25.62
CA VAL A 456 -13.23 -12.55 -24.71
C VAL A 456 -13.88 -11.56 -23.75
N VAL A 457 -14.85 -10.76 -24.19
CA VAL A 457 -15.62 -9.87 -23.30
C VAL A 457 -16.32 -10.68 -22.21
N GLN A 458 -16.96 -11.79 -22.56
CA GLN A 458 -17.61 -12.69 -21.59
C GLN A 458 -16.61 -13.30 -20.60
N ILE A 459 -15.46 -13.79 -21.08
CA ILE A 459 -14.39 -14.35 -20.23
C ILE A 459 -13.86 -13.30 -19.25
N GLY A 460 -13.60 -12.08 -19.72
CA GLY A 460 -13.04 -11.01 -18.89
C GLY A 460 -14.05 -10.45 -17.88
N TYR A 461 -15.33 -10.30 -18.25
CA TYR A 461 -16.38 -9.82 -17.34
C TYR A 461 -17.06 -10.92 -16.50
N ARG A 462 -16.66 -12.17 -16.66
CA ARG A 462 -17.11 -13.27 -15.80
C ARG A 462 -16.91 -12.89 -14.32
N LYS A 463 -18.01 -12.85 -13.56
CA LYS A 463 -18.01 -12.47 -12.14
C LYS A 463 -17.47 -13.62 -11.29
N ILE A 464 -16.44 -13.33 -10.50
CA ILE A 464 -15.84 -14.23 -9.52
C ILE A 464 -16.23 -13.75 -8.11
N ALA A 465 -16.79 -14.64 -7.30
CA ALA A 465 -17.25 -14.34 -5.95
C ALA A 465 -16.12 -13.77 -5.07
N GLY A 466 -16.37 -12.64 -4.41
CA GLY A 466 -15.37 -11.97 -3.55
C GLY A 466 -14.19 -11.30 -4.29
N ILE A 467 -14.19 -11.30 -5.62
CA ILE A 467 -13.12 -10.69 -6.45
C ILE A 467 -13.68 -9.62 -7.40
N GLY A 468 -14.81 -9.89 -8.06
CA GLY A 468 -15.33 -9.06 -9.14
C GLY A 468 -15.03 -9.69 -10.51
N ALA A 469 -14.77 -8.89 -11.53
CA ALA A 469 -14.47 -9.39 -12.88
C ALA A 469 -13.17 -10.20 -12.92
N ASN A 470 -13.11 -11.22 -13.80
CA ASN A 470 -11.88 -11.97 -14.07
C ASN A 470 -10.77 -11.08 -14.64
N SER A 471 -11.11 -10.22 -15.62
CA SER A 471 -10.26 -9.16 -16.13
C SER A 471 -11.05 -8.06 -16.83
N THR A 472 -11.19 -6.89 -16.19
CA THR A 472 -11.75 -5.71 -16.84
C THR A 472 -10.82 -5.14 -17.92
N ASN A 473 -9.50 -5.28 -17.77
CA ASN A 473 -8.55 -4.81 -18.76
C ASN A 473 -8.71 -5.54 -20.08
N LEU A 474 -8.74 -6.88 -20.04
CA LEU A 474 -8.82 -7.70 -21.24
C LEU A 474 -10.17 -7.52 -21.93
N ALA A 475 -11.27 -7.48 -21.16
CA ALA A 475 -12.59 -7.24 -21.71
C ALA A 475 -12.72 -5.86 -22.35
N ASN A 476 -12.19 -4.80 -21.72
CA ASN A 476 -12.22 -3.45 -22.29
C ASN A 476 -11.37 -3.32 -23.56
N ALA A 477 -10.27 -4.07 -23.65
CA ALA A 477 -9.51 -4.17 -24.89
C ALA A 477 -10.33 -4.81 -26.01
N ALA A 478 -11.03 -5.91 -25.72
CA ALA A 478 -11.91 -6.57 -26.69
C ALA A 478 -13.07 -5.66 -27.13
N ILE A 479 -13.71 -4.93 -26.20
CA ILE A 479 -14.74 -3.92 -26.51
C ILE A 479 -14.18 -2.85 -27.45
N TYR A 480 -12.99 -2.33 -27.16
CA TYR A 480 -12.35 -1.34 -28.02
C TYR A 480 -12.13 -1.88 -29.43
N VAL A 481 -11.64 -3.12 -29.58
CA VAL A 481 -11.42 -3.73 -30.90
C VAL A 481 -12.75 -3.97 -31.62
N LEU A 482 -13.80 -4.47 -30.93
CA LEU A 482 -15.14 -4.63 -31.49
C LEU A 482 -15.68 -3.33 -32.07
N LEU A 483 -15.50 -2.21 -31.35
CA LEU A 483 -15.96 -0.91 -31.81
C LEU A 483 -15.29 -0.47 -33.13
N GLN A 484 -14.05 -0.90 -33.36
CA GLN A 484 -13.33 -0.63 -34.62
C GLN A 484 -13.76 -1.55 -35.78
N GLN A 485 -14.57 -2.59 -35.53
CA GLN A 485 -15.12 -3.47 -36.58
C GLN A 485 -16.37 -2.88 -37.25
N GLY A 486 -16.68 -1.61 -37.03
CA GLY A 486 -17.84 -0.94 -37.62
C GLY A 486 -19.18 -1.45 -37.08
N GLU A 487 -20.19 -1.48 -37.94
CA GLU A 487 -21.57 -1.76 -37.55
C GLU A 487 -21.76 -3.18 -36.97
N SER A 488 -21.14 -4.18 -37.59
CA SER A 488 -21.20 -5.56 -37.09
C SER A 488 -20.60 -5.70 -35.68
N GLY A 489 -19.57 -4.92 -35.37
CA GLY A 489 -18.99 -4.86 -34.03
C GLY A 489 -19.90 -4.16 -33.01
N ARG A 490 -20.61 -3.09 -33.42
CA ARG A 490 -21.60 -2.41 -32.58
C ARG A 490 -22.80 -3.30 -32.28
N GLN A 491 -23.31 -4.03 -33.28
CA GLN A 491 -24.38 -5.00 -33.07
C GLN A 491 -23.97 -6.06 -32.06
N ALA A 492 -22.76 -6.62 -32.18
CA ALA A 492 -22.26 -7.59 -31.21
C ALA A 492 -22.14 -7.02 -29.79
N LEU A 493 -21.79 -5.73 -29.65
CA LEU A 493 -21.78 -5.05 -28.35
C LEU A 493 -23.20 -4.87 -27.78
N HIS A 494 -24.19 -4.53 -28.61
CA HIS A 494 -25.59 -4.49 -28.19
C HIS A 494 -26.08 -5.86 -27.73
N ASP A 495 -25.79 -6.92 -28.50
CA ASP A 495 -26.14 -8.29 -28.12
C ASP A 495 -25.50 -8.65 -26.77
N LEU A 496 -24.23 -8.32 -26.55
CA LEU A 496 -23.56 -8.53 -25.26
C LEU A 496 -24.20 -7.74 -24.11
N TYR A 497 -24.61 -6.50 -24.35
CA TYR A 497 -25.26 -5.65 -23.35
C TYR A 497 -26.58 -6.27 -22.85
N GLU A 498 -27.36 -6.85 -23.76
CA GLU A 498 -28.62 -7.51 -23.43
C GLU A 498 -28.42 -8.80 -22.62
N HIS A 499 -27.40 -9.59 -22.95
CA HIS A 499 -27.19 -10.93 -22.38
C HIS A 499 -26.36 -10.93 -21.08
N LEU A 500 -25.48 -9.95 -20.86
CA LEU A 500 -24.62 -9.92 -19.68
C LEU A 500 -25.39 -9.42 -18.46
N SER A 501 -25.41 -10.17 -17.37
CA SER A 501 -26.08 -9.76 -16.12
C SER A 501 -25.24 -8.86 -15.21
N TYR A 502 -23.97 -8.60 -15.55
CA TYR A 502 -23.04 -7.88 -14.69
C TYR A 502 -23.02 -6.38 -14.98
N ASP A 503 -23.51 -5.55 -14.05
CA ASP A 503 -23.68 -4.10 -14.24
C ASP A 503 -22.40 -3.36 -14.67
N ILE A 504 -21.24 -3.77 -14.14
CA ILE A 504 -19.96 -3.15 -14.52
C ILE A 504 -19.65 -3.40 -16.01
N ALA A 505 -20.00 -4.59 -16.52
CA ALA A 505 -19.84 -4.91 -17.93
C ALA A 505 -20.80 -4.08 -18.80
N LYS A 506 -22.08 -4.01 -18.40
CA LYS A 506 -23.09 -3.19 -19.08
C LYS A 506 -22.67 -1.73 -19.19
N ASN A 507 -22.21 -1.14 -18.08
CA ASN A 507 -21.75 0.24 -18.04
C ASN A 507 -20.53 0.48 -18.94
N ALA A 508 -19.60 -0.48 -19.01
CA ALA A 508 -18.43 -0.37 -19.89
C ALA A 508 -18.80 -0.45 -21.38
N ILE A 509 -19.73 -1.33 -21.73
CA ILE A 509 -20.26 -1.47 -23.10
C ILE A 509 -21.04 -0.22 -23.51
N GLN A 510 -21.97 0.24 -22.66
CA GLN A 510 -22.76 1.45 -22.91
C GLN A 510 -21.85 2.66 -23.18
N LYS A 511 -20.87 2.87 -22.30
CA LYS A 511 -19.89 3.95 -22.46
C LYS A 511 -19.11 3.87 -23.78
N ALA A 512 -18.80 2.66 -24.25
CA ALA A 512 -18.11 2.48 -25.52
C ALA A 512 -19.02 2.82 -26.72
N LEU A 513 -20.30 2.41 -26.67
CA LEU A 513 -21.29 2.74 -27.69
C LEU A 513 -21.56 4.26 -27.74
N ASP A 514 -21.71 4.91 -26.59
CA ASP A 514 -21.95 6.35 -26.48
C ASP A 514 -20.79 7.18 -27.07
N SER A 515 -19.55 6.71 -26.88
CA SER A 515 -18.36 7.41 -27.38
C SER A 515 -18.26 7.54 -28.90
N VAL A 516 -19.12 6.84 -29.64
CA VAL A 516 -19.23 6.94 -31.09
C VAL A 516 -20.36 7.88 -31.52
N GLY A 517 -21.42 8.00 -30.71
CA GLY A 517 -22.54 8.91 -30.98
C GLY A 517 -22.14 10.40 -30.89
N GLU A 518 -21.21 10.75 -29.99
CA GLU A 518 -20.68 12.12 -29.84
C GLU A 518 -19.78 12.61 -31.00
N HIS A 519 -19.52 11.77 -32.01
CA HIS A 519 -18.69 12.13 -33.17
C HIS A 519 -19.47 12.16 -34.50
N THR A 520 -20.79 11.98 -34.43
CA THR A 520 -21.69 11.95 -35.60
C THR A 520 -22.75 13.06 -35.61
N ASP A 521 -22.71 13.97 -34.63
CA ASP A 521 -23.44 15.26 -34.61
C ASP A 521 -22.44 16.41 -34.80
#